data_AF-A0A1Q7AUA7-F1
#
_entry.id   AF-A0A1Q7AUA7-F1
#
_cell.length_a   1.000
_cell.length_b   1.000
_cell.length_c   1.000
_cell.angle_alpha   90.00
_cell.angle_beta   90.00
_cell.angle_gamma   90.00
#
_symmetry.space_group_name_H-M   'P 1'
#
loop_
_entity.id
_entity.type
_entity.pdbx_description
1 polymer ?
#
loop_
_entity_poly.entity_id
_entity_poly.type
_entity_poly.pdbx_seq_one_letter_code
_entity_poly.pdbx_strand_id
1 'polypeptide(L)'
;MRTPAQILAESRTIAVVGASRDPGKTAHAVPHQILRHGWHVIPVNPYADEIWGQRCYRTLADIPEPVDLVNVFRPSADTPEVARQAVAIGAKALWLQQDIVSAESR
;
A
#
# COMPACT_ATOMS: atom_id res chain seq x y z
N MET A 1 14.18 -8.77 14.70
CA MET A 1 13.26 -7.97 13.88
C MET A 1 14.00 -7.55 12.62
N ARG A 2 13.31 -7.49 11.47
CA ARG A 2 13.88 -6.93 10.23
C ARG A 2 13.90 -5.40 10.31
N THR A 3 14.91 -4.76 9.75
CA THR A 3 14.96 -3.30 9.62
C THR A 3 14.04 -2.84 8.47
N PRO A 4 13.65 -1.56 8.41
CA PRO A 4 12.91 -1.03 7.26
C PRO A 4 13.64 -1.26 5.92
N ALA A 5 14.97 -1.12 5.91
CA ALA A 5 15.78 -1.37 4.72
C ALA A 5 15.72 -2.84 4.27
N GLN A 6 15.76 -3.79 5.22
CA GLN A 6 15.61 -5.22 4.91
C GLN A 6 14.22 -5.54 4.36
N ILE A 7 13.17 -4.98 4.96
CA ILE A 7 11.78 -5.17 4.49
C ILE A 7 11.64 -4.69 3.05
N LEU A 8 12.14 -3.49 2.72
CA LEU A 8 12.05 -2.94 1.38
C LEU A 8 12.89 -3.72 0.35
N ALA A 9 14.08 -4.18 0.72
CA ALA A 9 14.94 -4.98 -0.14
C ALA A 9 14.36 -6.38 -0.44
N GLU A 10 13.61 -6.95 0.51
CA GLU A 10 12.96 -8.26 0.37
C GLU A 10 11.58 -8.17 -0.32
N SER A 11 10.96 -6.99 -0.34
CA SER A 11 9.62 -6.79 -0.90
C SER A 11 9.67 -6.69 -2.42
N ARG A 12 8.88 -7.53 -3.11
CA ARG A 12 8.72 -7.48 -4.56
C ARG A 12 7.42 -6.79 -4.96
N THR A 13 6.35 -7.10 -4.24
CA THR A 13 5.00 -6.59 -4.50
C THR A 13 4.53 -5.66 -3.37
N ILE A 14 4.16 -4.44 -3.73
CA ILE A 14 3.68 -3.40 -2.81
C ILE A 14 2.25 -3.01 -3.18
N ALA A 15 1.29 -3.28 -2.29
CA ALA A 15 -0.08 -2.79 -2.43
C ALA A 15 -0.21 -1.40 -1.81
N VAL A 16 -0.84 -0.46 -2.52
CA VAL A 16 -0.96 0.94 -2.08
C VAL A 16 -2.42 1.26 -1.78
N VAL A 17 -2.79 1.24 -0.50
CA VAL A 17 -4.14 1.53 -0.03
C VAL A 17 -4.37 3.03 0.06
N GLY A 18 -5.38 3.52 -0.67
CA GLY A 18 -5.62 4.96 -0.80
C GLY A 18 -4.86 5.59 -1.97
N ALA A 19 -4.39 4.79 -2.93
CA ALA A 19 -3.71 5.28 -4.13
C ALA A 19 -4.55 6.34 -4.86
N SER A 20 -3.91 7.43 -5.27
CA SER A 20 -4.59 8.58 -5.89
C SER A 20 -4.27 8.71 -7.38
N ARG A 21 -5.27 9.12 -8.17
CA ARG A 21 -5.07 9.56 -9.57
C ARG A 21 -4.50 10.97 -9.70
N ASP A 22 -4.65 11.77 -8.64
CA ASP A 22 -4.23 13.18 -8.60
C ASP A 22 -2.73 13.31 -8.33
N PRO A 23 -1.92 13.79 -9.30
CA PRO A 23 -0.47 13.94 -9.16
C PRO A 23 -0.04 14.91 -8.06
N GLY A 24 -0.91 15.81 -7.60
CA GLY A 24 -0.64 16.73 -6.49
C GLY A 24 -0.66 16.07 -5.10
N LYS A 25 -1.17 14.84 -4.99
CA LYS A 25 -1.25 14.12 -3.71
C LYS A 25 -0.02 13.26 -3.48
N THR A 26 0.44 13.20 -2.23
CA THR A 26 1.49 12.26 -1.78
C THR A 26 1.12 10.81 -2.08
N ALA A 27 -0.16 10.45 -1.93
CA ALA A 27 -0.73 9.15 -2.31
C ALA A 27 -0.66 8.83 -3.81
N HIS A 28 -0.29 9.80 -4.65
CA HIS A 28 0.08 9.59 -6.05
C HIS A 28 1.59 9.59 -6.24
N ALA A 29 2.25 10.67 -5.82
CA ALA A 29 3.64 10.94 -6.16
C ALA A 29 4.62 9.93 -5.56
N VAL A 30 4.46 9.58 -4.28
CA VAL A 30 5.39 8.68 -3.58
C VAL A 30 5.32 7.25 -4.16
N PRO A 31 4.15 6.61 -4.31
CA PRO A 31 4.09 5.28 -4.90
C PRO A 31 4.48 5.26 -6.38
N HIS A 32 4.22 6.33 -7.13
CA HIS A 32 4.68 6.42 -8.51
C HIS A 32 6.21 6.41 -8.61
N GLN A 33 6.92 7.05 -7.66
CA GLN A 33 8.37 6.92 -7.58
C GLN A 33 8.79 5.48 -7.27
N ILE A 34 8.13 4.81 -6.33
CA ILE A 34 8.39 3.39 -6.01
C ILE A 34 8.25 2.53 -7.27
N LEU A 35 7.16 2.69 -8.03
CA LEU A 35 6.95 2.00 -9.30
C LEU A 35 8.09 2.27 -10.30
N ARG A 36 8.50 3.54 -10.45
CA ARG A 36 9.59 3.93 -11.36
C ARG A 36 10.96 3.38 -10.97
N HIS A 37 11.15 3.00 -9.71
CA HIS A 37 12.39 2.36 -9.24
C HIS A 37 12.34 0.82 -9.35
N GLY A 38 11.29 0.25 -9.94
CA GLY A 38 11.26 -1.15 -10.36
C GLY A 38 10.52 -2.10 -9.41
N TRP A 39 9.90 -1.59 -8.34
CA TRP A 39 8.98 -2.41 -7.54
C TRP A 39 7.68 -2.66 -8.31
N HIS A 40 7.09 -3.84 -8.09
CA HIS A 40 5.74 -4.12 -8.56
C HIS A 40 4.74 -3.43 -7.62
N VAL A 41 3.97 -2.47 -8.14
CA VAL A 41 3.07 -1.64 -7.34
C VAL A 41 1.62 -1.86 -7.78
N ILE A 42 0.78 -2.26 -6.84
CA ILE A 42 -0.64 -2.53 -7.06
C ILE A 42 -1.47 -1.43 -6.38
N PRO A 43 -2.15 -0.54 -7.13
CA PRO A 43 -2.99 0.48 -6.54
C PRO A 43 -4.30 -0.11 -5.98
N VAL A 44 -4.69 0.32 -4.78
CA VAL A 44 -5.97 -0.04 -4.15
C VAL A 44 -6.79 1.22 -3.89
N ASN A 45 -7.86 1.38 -4.66
CA ASN A 45 -8.79 2.49 -4.60
C ASN A 45 -10.16 2.07 -5.18
N PRO A 46 -11.26 2.09 -4.40
CA PRO A 46 -12.57 1.66 -4.87
C PRO A 46 -13.18 2.54 -5.98
N TYR A 47 -12.60 3.71 -6.24
CA TYR A 47 -13.11 4.72 -7.18
C TYR A 47 -12.25 4.88 -8.45
N ALA A 48 -11.33 3.95 -8.71
CA ALA A 48 -10.51 3.95 -9.91
C ALA A 48 -10.37 2.53 -10.45
N ASP A 49 -10.37 2.38 -11.77
CA ASP A 49 -10.11 1.09 -12.43
C ASP A 49 -8.62 0.93 -12.79
N GLU A 50 -7.89 2.05 -12.93
CA GLU A 50 -6.47 2.08 -13.28
C GLU A 50 -5.76 3.30 -12.65
N ILE A 51 -4.53 3.12 -12.18
CA ILE A 51 -3.62 4.19 -11.73
C ILE A 51 -2.19 3.83 -12.17
N TRP A 52 -1.45 4.80 -12.74
CA TRP A 52 -0.08 4.61 -13.26
C TRP A 52 0.07 3.50 -14.33
N GLY A 53 -0.98 3.26 -15.13
CA GLY A 53 -0.99 2.14 -16.08
C GLY A 53 -1.14 0.76 -15.42
N GLN A 54 -1.36 0.71 -14.11
CA GLN A 54 -1.59 -0.51 -13.34
C GLN A 54 -3.07 -0.67 -13.04
N ARG A 55 -3.57 -1.90 -13.16
CA ARG A 55 -4.93 -2.24 -12.74
C ARG A 55 -5.13 -1.87 -11.27
N CYS A 56 -6.20 -1.15 -10.98
CA CYS A 56 -6.56 -0.77 -9.63
C CYS A 56 -7.63 -1.72 -9.09
N TYR A 57 -7.40 -2.20 -7.86
CA TYR A 57 -8.32 -3.07 -7.15
C TYR A 57 -9.12 -2.27 -6.12
N ARG A 58 -10.34 -2.71 -5.81
CA ARG A 58 -11.19 -1.99 -4.86
C ARG A 58 -10.77 -2.26 -3.42
N THR A 59 -10.37 -3.50 -3.13
CA THR A 59 -9.91 -3.94 -1.82
C THR A 59 -8.62 -4.74 -1.93
N LEU A 60 -7.95 -4.94 -0.80
CA LEU A 60 -6.78 -5.81 -0.71
C LEU A 60 -7.10 -7.28 -1.06
N ALA A 61 -8.31 -7.75 -0.73
CA ALA A 61 -8.75 -9.12 -0.98
C ALA A 61 -9.00 -9.42 -2.48
N ASP A 62 -9.19 -8.37 -3.29
CA ASP A 62 -9.40 -8.54 -4.74
C ASP A 62 -8.08 -8.78 -5.50
N ILE A 63 -6.93 -8.63 -4.84
CA ILE A 63 -5.61 -8.79 -5.46
C ILE A 63 -5.34 -10.30 -5.68
N PRO A 64 -5.13 -10.76 -6.92
CA PRO A 64 -5.00 -12.19 -7.24
C PRO A 64 -3.59 -12.74 -7.01
N GLU A 65 -2.68 -11.95 -6.44
CA GLU A 65 -1.27 -12.29 -6.26
C GLU A 65 -0.74 -11.90 -4.87
N PRO A 66 0.34 -12.54 -4.40
CA PRO A 66 0.90 -12.25 -3.08
C PRO A 66 1.39 -10.80 -2.94
N VAL A 67 1.06 -10.19 -1.80
CA VAL A 67 1.53 -8.85 -1.42
C VAL A 67 2.57 -8.98 -0.30
N ASP A 68 3.76 -8.40 -0.48
CA ASP A 68 4.80 -8.42 0.56
C ASP A 68 4.60 -7.28 1.57
N LEU A 69 4.21 -6.10 1.06
CA LEU A 69 4.12 -4.85 1.81
C LEU A 69 2.84 -4.09 1.46
N VAL A 70 2.09 -3.67 2.48
CA VAL A 70 0.94 -2.78 2.32
C VAL A 70 1.34 -1.36 2.72
N ASN A 71 1.31 -0.43 1.76
CA ASN A 71 1.59 0.99 1.95
C ASN A 71 0.29 1.80 2.07
N VAL A 72 0.11 2.56 3.15
CA VAL A 72 -1.18 3.12 3.55
C VAL A 72 -1.18 4.64 3.48
N PHE A 73 -2.09 5.19 2.67
CA PHE A 73 -2.42 6.62 2.56
C PHE A 73 -3.89 6.89 2.94
N ARG A 74 -4.34 6.26 4.04
CA ARG A 74 -5.69 6.45 4.61
C ARG A 74 -5.60 7.17 5.95
N PRO A 75 -6.64 7.92 6.36
CA PRO A 75 -6.69 8.53 7.69
C PRO A 75 -6.41 7.52 8.80
N SER A 76 -5.80 7.95 9.91
CA SER A 76 -5.45 7.08 11.04
C SER A 76 -6.61 6.21 11.55
N ALA A 77 -7.84 6.74 11.53
CA ALA A 77 -9.05 6.01 11.95
C ALA A 77 -9.35 4.77 11.08
N ASP A 78 -8.91 4.76 9.81
CA ASP A 78 -9.13 3.63 8.89
C ASP A 78 -8.04 2.54 9.05
N THR A 79 -6.90 2.89 9.65
CA THR A 79 -5.72 2.00 9.68
C THR A 79 -5.91 0.68 10.43
N PRO A 80 -6.72 0.55 11.51
CA PRO A 80 -6.97 -0.74 12.15
C PRO A 80 -7.62 -1.74 11.19
N GLU A 81 -8.50 -1.26 10.32
CA GLU A 81 -9.15 -2.12 9.33
C GLU A 81 -8.18 -2.49 8.21
N VAL A 82 -7.38 -1.54 7.73
CA VAL A 82 -6.34 -1.83 6.73
C VAL A 82 -5.32 -2.84 7.28
N ALA A 83 -4.95 -2.76 8.56
CA ALA A 83 -4.06 -3.72 9.20
C ALA A 83 -4.66 -5.13 9.25
N ARG A 84 -5.94 -5.26 9.61
CA ARG A 84 -6.65 -6.56 9.56
C ARG A 84 -6.68 -7.14 8.15
N GLN A 85 -6.93 -6.32 7.14
CA GLN A 85 -6.92 -6.75 5.74
C GLN A 85 -5.52 -7.17 5.29
N ALA A 86 -4.48 -6.44 5.68
CA ALA A 86 -3.09 -6.79 5.39
C ALA A 86 -2.72 -8.17 5.97
N VAL A 87 -3.15 -8.45 7.21
CA VAL A 87 -2.98 -9.78 7.83
C VAL A 87 -3.78 -10.84 7.06
N ALA A 88 -5.03 -10.56 6.69
CA ALA A 88 -5.88 -11.50 5.99
C ALA A 88 -5.33 -11.94 4.63
N ILE A 89 -4.64 -11.05 3.90
CA ILE A 89 -3.98 -11.38 2.62
C ILE A 89 -2.56 -11.94 2.80
N GLY A 90 -2.07 -12.08 4.04
CA GLY A 90 -0.75 -12.62 4.33
C GLY A 90 0.42 -11.64 4.06
N ALA A 91 0.16 -10.33 4.07
CA ALA A 91 1.22 -9.34 3.91
C ALA A 91 2.22 -9.41 5.07
N LYS A 92 3.51 -9.24 4.75
CA LYS A 92 4.61 -9.40 5.72
C LYS A 92 4.95 -8.11 6.47
N ALA A 93 4.43 -6.98 5.99
CA ALA A 93 4.65 -5.66 6.56
C ALA A 93 3.51 -4.70 6.20
N LEU A 94 3.25 -3.76 7.11
CA LEU A 94 2.35 -2.63 6.95
C LEU A 94 3.16 -1.34 7.12
N TRP A 95 3.05 -0.43 6.16
CA TRP A 95 3.73 0.87 6.18
C TRP A 95 2.70 1.99 6.21
N LEU A 96 2.53 2.59 7.38
CA LEU A 96 1.75 3.82 7.56
C LEU A 96 2.61 5.02 7.16
N GLN A 97 2.09 5.87 6.27
CA GLN A 97 2.82 7.06 5.83
C GLN A 97 2.90 8.10 6.93
N GLN A 98 3.73 9.13 6.70
CA GLN A 98 3.98 10.18 7.68
C GLN A 98 2.67 10.76 8.25
N ASP A 99 2.65 10.97 9.56
CA ASP A 99 1.52 11.47 10.36
C ASP A 99 0.29 10.54 10.45
N ILE A 100 0.36 9.34 9.84
CA ILE A 100 -0.64 8.28 10.02
C ILE A 100 -0.17 7.38 11.18
N VAL A 101 -0.82 7.52 12.34
CA VAL A 101 -0.45 6.81 13.57
C VAL A 101 -1.68 6.21 14.24
N SER A 102 -1.59 4.94 14.62
CA SER A 102 -2.61 4.22 15.38
C SER A 102 -1.95 3.20 16.30
N ALA A 103 -2.38 3.13 17.56
CA ALA A 103 -1.91 2.14 18.52
C ALA A 103 -2.42 0.73 18.19
N GLU A 104 -3.60 0.62 17.56
CA GLU A 104 -4.25 -0.63 17.19
C GLU A 104 -3.71 -1.22 15.87
N SER A 105 -2.86 -0.48 15.17
CA SER A 105 -2.32 -0.85 13.86
C SER A 105 -0.80 -1.11 13.87
N ARG A 106 -0.24 -1.28 15.08
CA ARG A 106 1.18 -1.58 15.30
C ARG A 106 1.52 -3.04 15.07
#